data_AF-A0A1F6V999-F1
#
_entry.id   AF-A0A1F6V999-F1
#
_cell.length_a   1.000
_cell.length_b   1.000
_cell.length_c   1.000
_cell.angle_alpha   90.00
_cell.angle_beta   90.00
_cell.angle_gamma   90.00
#
_symmetry.space_group_name_H-M   'P 1'
#
loop_
_entity.id
_entity.type
_entity.pdbx_description
1 polymer ?
#
loop_
_entity_poly.entity_id
_entity_poly.type
_entity_poly.pdbx_seq_one_letter_code
_entity_poly.pdbx_strand_id
1 'polypeptide(L)'
;MSTQYYGLRRLSPYQGTVQVVECPGFRAMSADGLRWRVQFLNQRSRFSSYGVWRADGHGSLIETERTQPIIAALRERPPLPFALADWLELWLLDALDRLPLALLATTLPERTPSQTTVAQWRTALEGDDSFRARCLGGDDGVSHMPHCSVLDRCVQRAAGSRSLAQWFRRGSDGSGEGLDRAGLDPALIGRRLPPPAFPELLLRRDWRNDQERDLVRDYHEWHACNLLTHRNLARATRAELERAACRQAGNLFRVRNLLPEVVDSEILQVAMVEALIRQSA
;
A
#
# COMPACT_ATOMS: atom_id res chain seq x y z
N MET A 1 28.48 -0.89 -3.56
CA MET A 1 27.19 -0.65 -2.89
C MET A 1 26.93 -1.83 -1.97
N SER A 2 26.55 -1.60 -0.73
CA SER A 2 26.12 -2.65 0.21
C SER A 2 24.70 -3.12 -0.09
N THR A 3 24.34 -4.31 0.38
CA THR A 3 22.97 -4.81 0.32
C THR A 3 22.05 -3.95 1.19
N GLN A 4 20.88 -3.60 0.67
CA GLN A 4 19.85 -2.83 1.36
C GLN A 4 18.55 -3.63 1.47
N TYR A 5 17.85 -3.47 2.58
CA TYR A 5 16.58 -4.12 2.91
C TYR A 5 15.56 -3.06 3.30
N TYR A 6 14.48 -2.93 2.54
CA TYR A 6 13.46 -1.92 2.79
C TYR A 6 12.09 -2.32 2.25
N GLY A 7 11.04 -1.76 2.84
CA GLY A 7 9.66 -1.90 2.37
C GLY A 7 9.24 -0.68 1.55
N LEU A 8 8.34 -0.90 0.59
CA LEU A 8 7.65 0.15 -0.16
C LEU A 8 6.14 -0.11 -0.14
N ARG A 9 5.31 0.93 -0.18
CA ARG A 9 3.87 0.80 -0.44
C ARG A 9 3.60 0.69 -1.94
N ARG A 10 2.63 -0.14 -2.29
CA ARG A 10 2.10 -0.25 -3.67
C ARG A 10 0.76 0.48 -3.73
N LEU A 11 0.68 1.54 -4.54
CA LEU A 11 -0.43 2.49 -4.54
C LEU A 11 -1.13 2.59 -5.89
N SER A 12 -2.31 3.20 -5.87
CA SER A 12 -3.18 3.52 -7.02
C SER A 12 -3.58 2.30 -7.89
N PRO A 13 -4.47 1.42 -7.40
CA PRO A 13 -5.07 1.37 -6.05
C PRO A 13 -4.10 0.80 -5.02
N TYR A 14 -4.43 0.89 -3.73
CA TYR A 14 -3.55 0.36 -2.69
C TYR A 14 -3.52 -1.18 -2.67
N GLN A 15 -2.31 -1.76 -2.73
CA GLN A 15 -2.07 -3.20 -2.87
C GLN A 15 -1.18 -3.78 -1.77
N GLY A 16 -1.07 -3.10 -0.62
CA GLY A 16 -0.21 -3.54 0.48
C GLY A 16 1.22 -3.03 0.37
N THR A 17 2.11 -3.66 1.12
CA THR A 17 3.56 -3.40 1.07
C THR A 17 4.30 -4.46 0.26
N VAL A 18 5.41 -4.05 -0.33
CA VAL A 18 6.37 -4.93 -1.00
C VAL A 18 7.72 -4.82 -0.29
N GLN A 19 8.33 -5.97 -0.04
CA GLN A 19 9.64 -6.11 0.57
C GLN A 19 10.68 -6.11 -0.52
N VAL A 20 11.72 -5.30 -0.38
CA VAL A 20 12.77 -5.10 -1.38
C VAL A 20 14.12 -5.47 -0.79
N VAL A 21 14.86 -6.29 -1.52
CA VAL A 21 16.29 -6.53 -1.31
C VAL A 21 17.04 -5.98 -2.52
N GLU A 22 17.91 -5.01 -2.31
CA GLU A 22 18.70 -4.40 -3.37
C GLU A 22 20.18 -4.66 -3.12
N CYS A 23 20.88 -5.19 -4.12
CA CYS A 23 22.32 -5.40 -4.07
C CYS A 23 22.93 -5.05 -5.44
N PRO A 24 24.26 -4.91 -5.58
CA PRO A 24 24.88 -4.58 -6.85
C PRO A 24 24.40 -5.50 -7.99
N GLY A 25 23.78 -4.92 -9.02
CA GLY A 25 23.30 -5.66 -10.20
C GLY A 25 21.95 -6.38 -10.05
N PHE A 26 21.31 -6.33 -8.88
CA PHE A 26 20.04 -7.04 -8.65
C PHE A 26 19.06 -6.27 -7.77
N ARG A 27 17.78 -6.53 -8.00
CA ARG A 27 16.71 -6.15 -7.07
C ARG A 27 15.73 -7.30 -6.93
N ALA A 28 15.48 -7.76 -5.71
CA ALA A 28 14.44 -8.72 -5.41
C ALA A 28 13.24 -8.04 -4.76
N MET A 29 12.02 -8.44 -5.13
CA MET A 29 10.78 -7.90 -4.58
C MET A 29 9.83 -9.04 -4.17
N SER A 30 9.19 -8.91 -3.01
CA SER A 30 8.19 -9.87 -2.53
C SER A 30 6.99 -9.19 -1.89
N ALA A 31 5.78 -9.65 -2.23
CA ALA A 31 4.51 -9.19 -1.65
C ALA A 31 3.89 -10.20 -0.67
N ASP A 32 4.54 -11.35 -0.43
CA ASP A 32 4.09 -12.41 0.50
C ASP A 32 5.21 -12.90 1.45
N GLY A 33 6.44 -12.41 1.27
CA GLY A 33 7.62 -12.82 2.01
C GLY A 33 8.21 -14.17 1.61
N LEU A 34 7.58 -14.89 0.67
CA LEU A 34 7.93 -16.26 0.26
C LEU A 34 8.42 -16.32 -1.19
N ARG A 35 7.70 -15.66 -2.10
CA ARG A 35 8.04 -15.55 -3.53
C ARG A 35 8.80 -14.26 -3.75
N TRP A 36 10.06 -14.36 -4.15
CA TRP A 36 10.92 -13.22 -4.45
C TRP A 36 11.16 -13.13 -5.94
N ARG A 37 10.62 -12.10 -6.59
CA ARG A 37 10.93 -11.80 -7.99
C ARG A 37 12.24 -11.05 -8.06
N VAL A 38 13.28 -11.69 -8.56
CA VAL A 38 14.63 -11.14 -8.72
C VAL A 38 14.79 -10.58 -10.12
N GLN A 39 14.97 -9.27 -10.21
CA GLN A 39 15.27 -8.53 -11.42
C GLN A 39 16.77 -8.35 -11.58
N PHE A 40 17.26 -8.55 -12.79
CA PHE A 40 18.66 -8.36 -13.17
C PHE A 40 18.82 -6.93 -13.69
N LEU A 41 19.59 -6.12 -12.96
CA LEU A 41 19.81 -4.72 -13.31
C LEU A 41 21.01 -4.64 -14.27
N ASN A 42 20.74 -4.47 -15.56
CA ASN A 42 21.74 -4.20 -16.58
C ASN A 42 21.71 -2.71 -16.94
N GLN A 43 22.87 -2.04 -16.98
CA GLN A 43 22.95 -0.65 -17.46
C GLN A 43 22.80 -0.52 -18.99
N ARG A 44 22.77 -1.64 -19.74
CA ARG A 44 22.81 -1.64 -21.22
C ARG A 44 21.74 -2.48 -21.93
N SER A 45 20.94 -3.27 -21.20
CA SER A 45 19.92 -4.14 -21.81
C SER A 45 18.57 -3.44 -21.83
N ARG A 46 17.90 -3.48 -22.99
CA ARG A 46 16.50 -3.01 -23.14
C ARG A 46 15.47 -3.95 -22.51
N PHE A 47 15.89 -5.14 -22.09
CA PHE A 47 15.02 -6.14 -21.46
C PHE A 47 15.56 -6.51 -20.08
N SER A 48 14.72 -6.33 -19.05
CA SER A 48 14.98 -6.87 -17.71
C SER A 48 14.62 -8.35 -17.72
N SER A 49 15.61 -9.24 -17.62
CA SER A 49 15.31 -10.63 -17.23
C SER A 49 14.90 -10.65 -15.76
N TYR A 50 14.08 -11.62 -15.38
CA TYR A 50 13.74 -11.88 -13.99
C TYR A 50 13.71 -13.39 -13.71
N GLY A 51 14.05 -13.77 -12.48
CA GLY A 51 13.88 -15.11 -11.95
C GLY A 51 13.05 -15.06 -10.66
N VAL A 52 12.47 -16.19 -10.26
CA VAL A 52 11.75 -16.29 -8.98
C VAL A 52 12.59 -17.10 -8.01
N TRP A 53 12.92 -16.52 -6.85
CA TRP A 53 13.56 -17.24 -5.76
C TRP A 53 12.52 -17.60 -4.70
N ARG A 54 12.65 -18.82 -4.18
CA ARG A 54 11.90 -19.32 -3.02
C ARG A 54 12.85 -20.14 -2.15
N ALA A 55 12.66 -20.04 -0.84
CA ALA A 55 13.48 -20.79 0.12
C ALA A 55 13.27 -22.32 0.03
N ASP A 56 12.11 -22.76 -0.45
CA ASP A 56 11.75 -24.17 -0.61
C ASP A 56 12.26 -24.80 -1.93
N GLY A 57 12.99 -24.04 -2.75
CA GLY A 57 13.54 -24.53 -4.02
C GLY A 57 12.56 -24.55 -5.19
N HIS A 58 11.27 -24.25 -5.01
CA HIS A 58 10.28 -24.20 -6.10
C HIS A 58 10.37 -22.94 -6.98
N GLY A 59 11.51 -22.23 -6.95
CA GLY A 59 11.77 -21.03 -7.73
C GLY A 59 12.33 -21.34 -9.13
N SER A 60 12.29 -20.35 -10.02
CA SER A 60 12.93 -20.40 -11.34
C SER A 60 14.31 -19.72 -11.41
N LEU A 61 14.76 -19.09 -10.32
CA LEU A 61 16.08 -18.45 -10.26
C LEU A 61 17.17 -19.53 -10.16
N ILE A 62 18.00 -19.61 -11.19
CA ILE A 62 19.13 -20.54 -11.25
C ILE A 62 20.28 -20.01 -10.38
N GLU A 63 20.86 -20.87 -9.55
CA GLU A 63 22.05 -20.59 -8.74
C GLU A 63 23.30 -20.69 -9.63
N THR A 64 24.01 -19.57 -9.77
CA THR A 64 25.23 -19.38 -10.56
C THR A 64 26.15 -18.45 -9.78
N GLU A 65 27.43 -18.37 -10.14
CA GLU A 65 28.36 -17.38 -9.54
C GLU A 65 27.81 -15.94 -9.60
N ARG A 66 27.09 -15.60 -10.68
CA ARG A 66 26.48 -14.29 -10.85
C ARG A 66 25.31 -14.04 -9.89
N THR A 67 24.46 -15.04 -9.65
CA THR A 67 23.24 -14.92 -8.83
C THR A 67 23.47 -15.26 -7.36
N GLN A 68 24.62 -15.84 -7.02
CA GLN A 68 24.99 -16.20 -5.65
C GLN A 68 24.89 -15.02 -4.66
N PRO A 69 25.32 -13.79 -4.98
CA PRO A 69 25.22 -12.67 -4.04
C PRO A 69 23.78 -12.32 -3.65
N ILE A 70 22.84 -12.30 -4.60
CA ILE A 70 21.43 -12.00 -4.30
C ILE A 70 20.75 -13.17 -3.59
N ILE A 71 21.11 -14.42 -3.90
CA ILE A 71 20.60 -15.60 -3.19
C ILE A 71 21.07 -15.60 -1.73
N ALA A 72 22.35 -15.29 -1.47
CA ALA A 72 22.88 -15.14 -0.12
C ALA A 72 22.16 -14.02 0.64
N ALA A 73 22.02 -12.84 0.01
CA ALA A 73 21.29 -11.71 0.59
C ALA A 73 19.83 -12.04 0.94
N LEU A 74 19.16 -12.89 0.15
CA LEU A 74 17.80 -13.35 0.42
C LEU A 74 17.74 -14.39 1.55
N ARG A 75 18.75 -15.27 1.67
CA ARG A 75 18.87 -16.26 2.76
C ARG A 75 19.18 -15.57 4.09
N GLU A 76 20.08 -14.58 4.09
CA GLU A 76 20.60 -13.89 5.28
C GLU A 76 19.79 -12.63 5.66
N ARG A 77 18.67 -12.37 4.98
CA ARG A 77 17.85 -11.18 5.20
C ARG A 77 17.37 -11.07 6.67
N PRO A 78 17.15 -9.85 7.19
CA PRO A 78 16.52 -9.68 8.49
C PRO A 78 15.06 -10.18 8.49
N PRO A 79 14.45 -10.37 9.67
CA PRO A 79 13.05 -10.73 9.78
C PRO A 79 12.13 -9.76 9.02
N LEU A 80 11.05 -10.32 8.44
CA LEU A 80 10.02 -9.54 7.76
C LEU A 80 8.98 -9.02 8.76
N PRO A 81 8.27 -7.93 8.41
CA PRO A 81 8.50 -7.05 7.27
C PRO A 81 9.71 -6.12 7.49
N PHE A 82 10.36 -5.64 6.43
CA PHE A 82 11.37 -4.58 6.51
C PHE A 82 10.74 -3.23 6.88
N ALA A 83 11.57 -2.27 7.31
CA ALA A 83 11.12 -0.90 7.56
C ALA A 83 10.73 -0.22 6.24
N LEU A 84 9.63 0.55 6.25
CA LEU A 84 9.24 1.37 5.09
C LEU A 84 10.29 2.46 4.84
N ALA A 85 10.69 2.64 3.59
CA ALA A 85 11.65 3.66 3.18
C ALA A 85 11.03 4.75 2.28
N ASP A 86 9.77 4.59 1.86
CA ASP A 86 9.08 5.49 0.95
C ASP A 86 8.46 6.69 1.68
N TRP A 87 9.31 7.55 2.25
CA TRP A 87 8.92 8.69 3.11
C TRP A 87 8.53 9.97 2.37
N LEU A 88 8.64 9.98 1.04
CA LEU A 88 8.04 11.03 0.23
C LEU A 88 6.65 10.55 -0.19
N GLU A 89 5.62 11.33 0.13
CA GLU A 89 4.22 10.95 -0.05
C GLU A 89 3.47 12.01 -0.83
N LEU A 90 2.84 11.63 -1.94
CA LEU A 90 1.95 12.49 -2.72
C LEU A 90 0.52 12.31 -2.24
N TRP A 91 -0.03 13.34 -1.61
CA TRP A 91 -1.40 13.34 -1.11
C TRP A 91 -2.30 14.17 -2.02
N LEU A 92 -3.42 13.60 -2.42
CA LEU A 92 -4.59 14.35 -2.87
C LEU A 92 -5.08 15.20 -1.69
N LEU A 93 -5.40 16.47 -1.94
CA LEU A 93 -5.87 17.39 -0.91
C LEU A 93 -7.38 17.58 -0.99
N ASP A 94 -8.03 17.73 0.16
CA ASP A 94 -9.42 18.16 0.23
C ASP A 94 -9.57 19.59 -0.28
N ALA A 95 -10.68 19.86 -1.00
CA ALA A 95 -10.92 21.15 -1.61
C ALA A 95 -11.12 22.28 -0.60
N LEU A 96 -11.64 21.96 0.59
CA LEU A 96 -12.04 22.96 1.57
C LEU A 96 -10.90 23.40 2.48
N ASP A 97 -10.23 22.45 3.12
CA ASP A 97 -9.22 22.71 4.16
C ASP A 97 -7.78 22.48 3.70
N ARG A 98 -7.61 21.96 2.48
CA ARG A 98 -6.30 21.60 1.89
C ARG A 98 -5.53 20.56 2.69
N LEU A 99 -6.19 19.77 3.54
CA LEU A 99 -5.57 18.67 4.26
C LEU A 99 -5.47 17.40 3.41
N PRO A 100 -4.53 16.49 3.72
CA PRO A 100 -4.43 15.18 3.08
C PRO A 100 -5.75 14.40 3.09
N LEU A 101 -6.27 14.11 1.90
CA LEU A 101 -7.50 13.36 1.67
C LEU A 101 -7.22 11.89 1.36
N ALA A 102 -6.35 11.64 0.37
CA ALA A 102 -6.02 10.30 -0.10
C ALA A 102 -4.59 10.22 -0.62
N LEU A 103 -3.87 9.14 -0.30
CA LEU A 103 -2.50 8.92 -0.77
C LEU A 103 -2.52 8.44 -2.23
N LEU A 104 -1.80 9.15 -3.10
CA LEU A 104 -1.72 8.86 -4.54
C LEU A 104 -0.46 8.07 -4.90
N ALA A 105 0.67 8.47 -4.34
CA ALA A 105 1.97 7.88 -4.66
C ALA A 105 2.94 8.03 -3.49
N THR A 106 3.95 7.16 -3.47
CA THR A 106 5.09 7.27 -2.56
C THR A 106 6.38 7.10 -3.35
N THR A 107 7.48 7.65 -2.84
CA THR A 107 8.81 7.42 -3.40
C THR A 107 9.87 7.49 -2.31
N LEU A 108 11.04 6.92 -2.61
CA LEU A 108 12.23 7.03 -1.78
C LEU A 108 12.71 8.49 -1.71
N PRO A 109 13.24 8.97 -0.58
CA PRO A 109 13.77 10.33 -0.39
C PRO A 109 14.83 10.78 -1.41
N GLU A 110 15.65 9.85 -1.88
CA GLU A 110 16.77 10.14 -2.79
C GLU A 110 16.31 10.26 -4.25
N ARG A 111 15.08 9.85 -4.55
CA ARG A 111 14.48 9.98 -5.88
C ARG A 111 13.80 11.32 -6.01
N THR A 112 13.90 11.95 -7.18
CA THR A 112 13.11 13.13 -7.50
C THR A 112 11.63 12.72 -7.64
N PRO A 113 10.71 13.21 -6.77
CA PRO A 113 9.29 12.93 -6.97
C PRO A 113 8.80 13.40 -8.33
N SER A 114 7.96 12.61 -8.99
CA SER A 114 7.39 12.92 -10.29
C SER A 114 6.54 14.20 -10.25
N GLN A 115 6.58 14.96 -11.35
CA GLN A 115 5.59 16.00 -11.62
C GLN A 115 4.31 15.30 -12.08
N THR A 116 3.42 14.99 -11.15
CA THR A 116 2.14 14.34 -11.49
C THR A 116 1.24 15.36 -12.20
N THR A 117 0.87 15.07 -13.45
CA THR A 117 0.03 15.95 -14.27
C THR A 117 -1.47 15.81 -13.95
N VAL A 118 -1.90 14.67 -13.38
CA VAL A 118 -3.29 14.42 -12.98
C VAL A 118 -3.33 13.76 -11.60
N ALA A 119 -3.85 14.48 -10.62
CA ALA A 119 -4.06 13.99 -9.26
C ALA A 119 -5.41 13.24 -9.17
N GLN A 120 -5.46 12.02 -9.70
CA GLN A 120 -6.65 11.17 -9.59
C GLN A 120 -6.36 9.98 -8.67
N TRP A 121 -7.17 9.85 -7.62
CA TRP A 121 -7.22 8.65 -6.79
C TRP A 121 -8.17 7.63 -7.42
N ARG A 122 -7.84 6.33 -7.32
CA ARG A 122 -8.68 5.24 -7.82
C ARG A 122 -8.84 4.15 -6.77
N THR A 123 -10.07 3.68 -6.63
CA THR A 123 -10.48 2.60 -5.72
C THR A 123 -9.84 1.27 -6.12
N ALA A 124 -9.83 0.98 -7.43
CA ALA A 124 -9.41 -0.30 -7.99
C ALA A 124 -8.58 -0.10 -9.28
N LEU A 125 -8.03 -1.19 -9.81
CA LEU A 125 -7.37 -1.19 -11.11
C LEU A 125 -8.41 -1.00 -12.22
N GLU A 126 -7.96 -0.56 -13.39
CA GLU A 126 -8.85 -0.45 -14.54
C GLU A 126 -9.43 -1.83 -14.91
N GLY A 127 -10.76 -1.91 -15.03
CA GLY A 127 -11.50 -3.15 -15.26
C GLY A 127 -11.73 -4.02 -14.02
N ASP A 128 -11.25 -3.62 -12.84
CA ASP A 128 -11.52 -4.32 -11.58
C ASP A 128 -12.75 -3.75 -10.87
N ASP A 129 -13.89 -4.41 -11.10
CA ASP A 129 -15.15 -4.13 -10.42
C ASP A 129 -15.41 -5.15 -9.30
N SER A 130 -14.38 -5.63 -8.59
CA SER A 130 -14.56 -6.62 -7.50
C SER A 130 -15.00 -6.01 -6.18
N PHE A 131 -14.71 -4.72 -5.95
CA PHE A 131 -15.07 -4.04 -4.70
C PHE A 131 -16.60 -4.01 -4.50
N ARG A 132 -17.06 -4.49 -3.33
CA ARG A 132 -18.47 -4.47 -2.93
C ARG A 132 -18.61 -3.82 -1.55
N ALA A 133 -19.08 -2.57 -1.53
CA ALA A 133 -19.53 -1.90 -0.31
C ALA A 133 -20.89 -2.46 0.18
N ARG A 134 -20.98 -2.79 1.46
CA ARG A 134 -22.20 -3.32 2.10
C ARG A 134 -23.26 -2.25 2.28
N CYS A 135 -22.85 -1.01 2.54
CA CYS A 135 -23.76 0.12 2.76
C CYS A 135 -24.59 0.50 1.52
N LEU A 136 -24.19 0.03 0.34
CA LEU A 136 -24.92 0.27 -0.91
C LEU A 136 -25.97 -0.83 -1.21
N GLY A 137 -26.10 -1.84 -0.35
CA GLY A 137 -26.95 -3.00 -0.58
C GLY A 137 -26.33 -4.03 -1.53
N GLY A 138 -26.90 -5.23 -1.59
CA GLY A 138 -26.50 -6.29 -2.52
C GLY A 138 -27.63 -6.57 -3.51
N ASP A 139 -27.32 -6.50 -4.80
CA ASP A 139 -28.04 -6.98 -6.01
C ASP A 139 -29.57 -6.82 -6.17
N ASP A 140 -30.31 -6.28 -5.20
CA ASP A 140 -31.74 -6.04 -5.30
C ASP A 140 -32.04 -4.69 -5.97
N GLY A 141 -31.70 -4.64 -7.27
CA GLY A 141 -32.35 -3.77 -8.26
C GLY A 141 -31.99 -2.28 -8.24
N VAL A 142 -31.63 -1.80 -9.44
CA VAL A 142 -31.68 -0.39 -9.92
C VAL A 142 -30.35 0.38 -10.01
N SER A 143 -29.26 0.01 -9.31
CA SER A 143 -27.96 0.70 -9.52
C SER A 143 -26.97 -0.13 -10.36
N HIS A 144 -26.87 0.16 -11.66
CA HIS A 144 -25.85 -0.41 -12.56
C HIS A 144 -24.43 0.15 -12.34
N MET A 145 -24.24 1.06 -11.38
CA MET A 145 -22.95 1.70 -11.18
C MET A 145 -22.03 0.82 -10.34
N PRO A 146 -20.82 0.47 -10.82
CA PRO A 146 -19.84 -0.24 -10.02
C PRO A 146 -19.55 0.50 -8.70
N HIS A 147 -19.45 -0.22 -7.57
CA HIS A 147 -19.25 0.42 -6.26
C HIS A 147 -17.91 1.19 -6.20
N CYS A 148 -16.90 0.77 -6.98
CA CYS A 148 -15.65 1.50 -7.17
C CYS A 148 -15.87 2.88 -7.80
N SER A 149 -16.76 2.98 -8.80
CA SER A 149 -17.11 4.26 -9.44
C SER A 149 -17.84 5.21 -8.48
N VAL A 150 -18.66 4.66 -7.57
CA VAL A 150 -19.32 5.45 -6.52
C VAL A 150 -18.29 6.05 -5.58
N LEU A 151 -17.30 5.26 -5.13
CA LEU A 151 -16.25 5.72 -4.24
C LEU A 151 -15.26 6.68 -4.93
N ASP A 152 -14.86 6.41 -6.17
CA ASP A 152 -14.02 7.32 -6.96
C ASP A 152 -14.67 8.69 -7.11
N ARG A 153 -15.99 8.73 -7.37
CA ARG A 153 -16.75 9.98 -7.44
C ARG A 153 -16.83 10.68 -6.08
N CYS A 154 -16.96 9.92 -4.99
CA CYS A 154 -16.95 10.45 -3.63
C CYS A 154 -15.63 11.18 -3.33
N VAL A 155 -14.49 10.54 -3.63
CA VAL A 155 -13.15 11.12 -3.47
C VAL A 155 -12.92 12.31 -4.40
N GLN A 156 -13.32 12.20 -5.67
CA GLN A 156 -13.19 13.30 -6.62
C GLN A 156 -14.03 14.52 -6.21
N ARG A 157 -15.23 14.31 -5.64
CA ARG A 157 -16.06 15.41 -5.12
C ARG A 157 -15.39 16.12 -3.95
N ALA A 158 -14.82 15.37 -2.99
CA ALA A 158 -14.10 15.96 -1.86
C ALA A 158 -12.82 16.71 -2.30
N ALA A 159 -12.13 16.24 -3.34
CA ALA A 159 -10.97 16.91 -3.92
C ALA A 159 -11.33 18.17 -4.74
N GLY A 160 -12.60 18.32 -5.12
CA GLY A 160 -13.11 19.44 -5.90
C GLY A 160 -12.84 19.33 -7.41
N SER A 161 -13.32 20.31 -8.18
CA SER A 161 -13.19 20.33 -9.64
C SER A 161 -11.76 20.61 -10.13
N ARG A 162 -10.95 21.26 -9.29
CA ARG A 162 -9.52 21.49 -9.50
C ARG A 162 -8.75 20.74 -8.42
N SER A 163 -8.65 19.41 -8.57
CA SER A 163 -7.91 18.56 -7.64
C SER A 163 -6.49 19.07 -7.44
N LEU A 164 -6.11 19.29 -6.19
CA LEU A 164 -4.73 19.61 -5.82
C LEU A 164 -4.09 18.39 -5.19
N ALA A 165 -2.82 18.17 -5.48
CA ALA A 165 -2.00 17.21 -4.76
C ALA A 165 -0.68 17.84 -4.36
N GLN A 166 -0.13 17.39 -3.24
CA GLN A 166 1.12 17.89 -2.73
C GLN A 166 2.00 16.74 -2.24
N TRP A 167 3.29 16.81 -2.60
CA TRP A 167 4.31 15.96 -2.03
C TRP A 167 4.67 16.45 -0.63
N PHE A 168 4.72 15.52 0.32
CA PHE A 168 5.19 15.73 1.68
C PHE A 168 6.39 14.85 1.96
N ARG A 169 7.40 15.40 2.62
CA ARG A 169 8.45 14.62 3.28
C ARG A 169 7.99 14.28 4.69
N ARG A 170 7.81 13.00 4.98
CA ARG A 170 7.37 12.52 6.29
C ARG A 170 8.52 12.42 7.28
N GLY A 171 8.29 12.91 8.50
CA GLY A 171 9.19 12.73 9.64
C GLY A 171 9.01 11.36 10.29
N SER A 172 9.99 10.94 11.09
CA SER A 172 9.90 9.72 11.91
C SER A 172 8.84 9.80 13.00
N ASP A 173 8.47 11.02 13.42
CA ASP A 173 7.37 11.32 14.32
C ASP A 173 5.99 11.28 13.64
N GLY A 174 5.96 11.05 12.32
CA GLY A 174 4.76 11.09 11.51
C GLY A 174 4.34 12.49 11.07
N SER A 175 5.09 13.55 11.37
CA SER A 175 4.80 14.87 10.79
C SER A 175 5.07 14.88 9.29
N GLY A 176 4.68 15.95 8.60
CA GLY A 176 4.98 16.11 7.17
C GLY A 176 5.30 17.55 6.80
N GLU A 177 6.34 17.72 5.99
CA GLU A 177 6.73 19.00 5.41
C GLU A 177 6.35 19.03 3.93
N GLY A 178 5.52 20.00 3.55
CA GLY A 178 5.05 20.20 2.19
C GLY A 178 6.17 20.69 1.28
N LEU A 179 6.44 19.94 0.20
CA LEU A 179 7.53 20.26 -0.72
C LEU A 179 7.12 21.31 -1.75
N ASP A 180 8.08 22.13 -2.15
CA ASP A 180 7.96 23.05 -3.27
C ASP A 180 7.98 22.28 -4.60
N ARG A 181 6.93 22.47 -5.39
CA ARG A 181 6.79 21.93 -6.75
C ARG A 181 6.12 22.99 -7.62
N ALA A 182 6.58 23.06 -8.88
CA ALA A 182 6.07 24.02 -9.85
C ALA A 182 4.54 23.94 -9.98
N GLY A 183 3.86 25.09 -9.91
CA GLY A 183 2.41 25.20 -10.05
C GLY A 183 1.61 25.02 -8.77
N LEU A 184 2.25 24.88 -7.61
CA LEU A 184 1.56 24.91 -6.31
C LEU A 184 1.26 26.34 -5.84
N ASP A 185 0.16 26.50 -5.12
CA ASP A 185 -0.15 27.71 -4.37
C ASP A 185 0.98 28.00 -3.36
N PRO A 186 1.55 29.22 -3.33
CA PRO A 186 2.59 29.60 -2.37
C PRO A 186 2.26 29.29 -0.91
N ALA A 187 0.98 29.32 -0.52
CA ALA A 187 0.54 28.99 0.84
C ALA A 187 0.79 27.51 1.23
N LEU A 188 0.97 26.63 0.24
CA LEU A 188 1.23 25.21 0.47
C LEU A 188 2.72 24.92 0.64
N ILE A 189 3.60 25.77 0.13
CA ILE A 189 5.04 25.51 0.08
C ILE A 189 5.64 25.59 1.49
N GLY A 190 6.38 24.56 1.90
CA GLY A 190 7.09 24.51 3.19
C GLY A 190 6.18 24.36 4.42
N ARG A 191 4.85 24.22 4.23
CA ARG A 191 3.93 24.05 5.37
C ARG A 191 4.24 22.77 6.14
N ARG A 192 4.09 22.81 7.46
CA ARG A 192 4.23 21.63 8.32
C ARG A 192 2.86 21.18 8.79
N LEU A 193 2.58 19.90 8.64
CA LEU A 193 1.36 19.27 9.12
C LEU A 193 1.70 18.28 10.24
N PRO A 194 0.93 18.25 11.33
CA PRO A 194 1.13 17.31 12.42
C PRO A 194 0.71 15.89 12.00
N PRO A 195 1.14 14.85 12.72
CA PRO A 195 0.81 13.46 12.37
C PRO A 195 -0.68 13.17 12.13
N PRO A 196 -1.63 13.68 12.95
CA PRO A 196 -3.06 13.43 12.76
C PRO A 196 -3.65 14.01 11.47
N ALA A 197 -2.95 14.94 10.80
CA ALA A 197 -3.40 15.48 9.52
C ALA A 197 -3.30 14.46 8.37
N PHE A 198 -2.57 13.36 8.56
CA PHE A 198 -2.37 12.34 7.55
C PHE A 198 -3.16 11.08 7.91
N PRO A 199 -4.15 10.67 7.09
CA PRO A 199 -4.92 9.45 7.33
C PRO A 199 -4.03 8.21 7.41
N GLU A 200 -4.03 7.52 8.55
CA GLU A 200 -3.25 6.28 8.73
C GLU A 200 -3.69 5.15 7.78
N LEU A 201 -4.97 5.17 7.37
CA LEU A 201 -5.57 4.21 6.43
C LEU A 201 -5.41 4.63 4.95
N LEU A 202 -4.59 5.64 4.67
CA LEU A 202 -4.30 6.18 3.33
C LEU A 202 -5.47 6.88 2.63
N LEU A 203 -6.70 6.70 3.09
CA LEU A 203 -7.89 7.46 2.73
C LEU A 203 -8.52 7.97 4.03
N ARG A 204 -8.88 9.25 4.05
CA ARG A 204 -9.50 9.89 5.23
C ARG A 204 -10.76 9.12 5.65
N ARG A 205 -10.90 8.82 6.95
CA ARG A 205 -12.09 8.15 7.52
C ARG A 205 -13.24 9.12 7.79
N ASP A 206 -12.93 10.37 8.09
CA ASP A 206 -13.93 11.36 8.50
C ASP A 206 -14.55 12.02 7.27
N TRP A 207 -15.83 11.74 7.05
CA TRP A 207 -16.64 12.29 5.98
C TRP A 207 -17.89 12.94 6.57
N ARG A 208 -18.33 14.02 5.91
CA ARG A 208 -19.47 14.84 6.38
C ARG A 208 -20.78 14.10 6.30
N ASN A 209 -20.97 13.30 5.26
CA ASN A 209 -22.16 12.49 5.07
C ASN A 209 -21.93 11.08 5.63
N ASP A 210 -22.90 10.61 6.41
CA ASP A 210 -22.91 9.26 6.98
C ASP A 210 -22.79 8.16 5.91
N GLN A 211 -23.45 8.33 4.76
CA GLN A 211 -23.35 7.37 3.66
C GLN A 211 -21.94 7.30 3.06
N GLU A 212 -21.24 8.43 2.93
CA GLU A 212 -19.87 8.47 2.43
C GLU A 212 -18.90 7.86 3.45
N ARG A 213 -19.12 8.15 4.73
CA ARG A 213 -18.33 7.57 5.82
C ARG A 213 -18.49 6.05 5.87
N ASP A 214 -19.70 5.55 5.69
CA ASP A 214 -19.99 4.12 5.64
C ASP A 214 -19.36 3.45 4.41
N LEU A 215 -19.42 4.08 3.24
CA LEU A 215 -18.78 3.61 2.01
C LEU A 215 -17.26 3.50 2.17
N VAL A 216 -16.63 4.51 2.79
CA VAL A 216 -15.19 4.52 3.05
C VAL A 216 -14.79 3.53 4.14
N ARG A 217 -15.63 3.33 5.16
CA ARG A 217 -15.44 2.23 6.13
C ARG A 217 -15.43 0.88 5.42
N ASP A 218 -16.40 0.61 4.56
CA ASP A 218 -16.47 -0.64 3.81
C ASP A 218 -15.25 -0.82 2.89
N TYR A 219 -14.72 0.26 2.31
CA TYR A 219 -13.47 0.23 1.55
C TYR A 219 -12.26 -0.17 2.41
N HIS A 220 -12.12 0.41 3.60
CA HIS A 220 -11.04 0.04 4.52
C HIS A 220 -11.17 -1.41 5.00
N GLU A 221 -12.38 -1.88 5.27
CA GLU A 221 -12.64 -3.28 5.64
C GLU A 221 -12.33 -4.24 4.47
N TRP A 222 -12.63 -3.85 3.23
CA TRP A 222 -12.27 -4.59 2.03
C TRP A 222 -10.75 -4.71 1.88
N HIS A 223 -10.01 -3.62 2.09
CA HIS A 223 -8.55 -3.59 2.03
C HIS A 223 -7.84 -4.03 3.32
N ALA A 224 -8.56 -4.52 4.34
CA ALA A 224 -8.02 -4.72 5.67
C ALA A 224 -6.74 -5.56 5.71
N CYS A 225 -6.71 -6.68 4.98
CA CYS A 225 -5.52 -7.55 4.91
C CYS A 225 -4.28 -6.77 4.43
N ASN A 226 -4.43 -5.95 3.39
CA ASN A 226 -3.32 -5.17 2.85
C ASN A 226 -2.92 -4.04 3.81
N LEU A 227 -3.90 -3.34 4.40
CA LEU A 227 -3.65 -2.25 5.34
C LEU A 227 -2.90 -2.72 6.59
N LEU A 228 -3.16 -3.95 7.06
CA LEU A 228 -2.44 -4.52 8.21
C LEU A 228 -0.93 -4.68 8.00
N THR A 229 -0.44 -4.64 6.76
CA THR A 229 1.00 -4.68 6.46
C THR A 229 1.73 -3.37 6.77
N HIS A 230 1.00 -2.31 7.15
CA HIS A 230 1.58 -1.04 7.61
C HIS A 230 2.07 -1.12 9.03
N ARG A 231 3.16 -0.41 9.36
CA ARG A 231 3.64 -0.26 10.74
C ARG A 231 2.95 0.87 11.51
N ASN A 232 2.56 1.93 10.81
CA ASN A 232 2.09 3.18 11.43
C ASN A 232 0.56 3.19 11.60
N LEU A 233 0.04 2.18 12.28
CA LEU A 233 -1.38 2.11 12.64
C LEU A 233 -1.53 2.23 14.15
N ALA A 234 -2.46 3.06 14.61
CA ALA A 234 -2.88 3.04 16.00
C ALA A 234 -3.37 1.64 16.38
N ARG A 235 -3.07 1.19 17.60
CA ARG A 235 -3.41 -0.16 18.07
C ARG A 235 -4.91 -0.46 17.97
N ALA A 236 -5.77 0.52 18.24
CA ALA A 236 -7.22 0.39 18.10
C ALA A 236 -7.63 0.13 16.63
N THR A 237 -7.09 0.93 15.70
CA THR A 237 -7.32 0.75 14.25
C THR A 237 -6.79 -0.59 13.76
N ARG A 238 -5.61 -1.03 14.23
CA ARG A 238 -5.09 -2.36 13.90
C ARG A 238 -6.06 -3.46 14.35
N ALA A 239 -6.59 -3.39 15.58
CA ALA A 239 -7.55 -4.37 16.08
C ALA A 239 -8.89 -4.37 15.31
N GLU A 240 -9.34 -3.22 14.81
CA GLU A 240 -10.48 -3.12 13.88
C GLU A 240 -10.19 -3.84 12.56
N LEU A 241 -9.02 -3.57 11.97
CA LEU A 241 -8.62 -4.20 10.71
C LEU A 241 -8.38 -5.71 10.86
N GLU A 242 -7.82 -6.20 11.97
CA GLU A 242 -7.62 -7.64 12.23
C GLU A 242 -8.96 -8.38 12.22
N ARG A 243 -9.97 -7.87 12.93
CA ARG A 243 -11.33 -8.43 12.91
C ARG A 243 -11.93 -8.41 11.51
N ALA A 244 -11.76 -7.31 10.78
CA ALA A 244 -12.25 -7.21 9.40
C ALA A 244 -11.55 -8.20 8.45
N ALA A 245 -10.22 -8.35 8.59
CA ALA A 245 -9.38 -9.21 7.76
C ALA A 245 -9.62 -10.70 8.01
N CYS A 246 -10.03 -11.11 9.21
CA CYS A 246 -10.36 -12.50 9.51
C CYS A 246 -11.52 -13.03 8.66
N ARG A 247 -12.45 -12.16 8.21
CA ARG A 247 -13.50 -12.53 7.23
C ARG A 247 -12.95 -12.86 5.83
N GLN A 248 -11.68 -12.54 5.59
CA GLN A 248 -10.96 -12.78 4.34
C GLN A 248 -9.74 -13.68 4.58
N ALA A 249 -9.93 -14.79 5.31
CA ALA A 249 -8.88 -15.72 5.74
C ALA A 249 -7.82 -16.04 4.67
N GLY A 250 -8.22 -16.29 3.42
CA GLY A 250 -7.30 -16.54 2.31
C GLY A 250 -6.39 -15.35 1.96
N ASN A 251 -6.94 -14.14 1.90
CA ASN A 251 -6.16 -12.92 1.66
C ASN A 251 -5.23 -12.61 2.84
N LEU A 252 -5.73 -12.78 4.06
CA LEU A 252 -4.94 -12.60 5.28
C LEU A 252 -3.76 -13.58 5.34
N PHE A 253 -4.01 -14.86 5.01
CA PHE A 253 -2.97 -15.87 4.93
C PHE A 253 -1.87 -15.50 3.93
N ARG A 254 -2.21 -14.89 2.78
CA ARG A 254 -1.22 -14.48 1.77
C ARG A 254 -0.24 -13.41 2.28
N VAL A 255 -0.69 -12.51 3.16
CA VAL A 255 0.12 -11.39 3.67
C VAL A 255 0.69 -11.64 5.06
N ARG A 256 0.42 -12.80 5.68
CA ARG A 256 0.75 -13.11 7.08
C ARG A 256 2.21 -12.85 7.49
N ASN A 257 3.16 -13.07 6.59
CA ASN A 257 4.59 -12.86 6.86
C ASN A 257 5.00 -11.38 6.84
N LEU A 258 4.09 -10.50 6.42
CA LEU A 258 4.30 -9.06 6.28
C LEU A 258 3.53 -8.28 7.35
N LEU A 259 2.91 -8.95 8.31
CA LEU A 259 2.27 -8.31 9.46
C LEU A 259 3.37 -7.86 10.44
N PRO A 260 3.56 -6.55 10.67
CA PRO A 260 4.59 -6.06 11.59
C PRO A 260 4.22 -6.27 13.06
N GLU A 261 2.92 -6.34 13.36
CA GLU A 261 2.35 -6.51 14.70
C GLU A 261 1.00 -7.22 14.56
N VAL A 262 0.67 -8.01 15.58
CA VAL A 262 -0.63 -8.67 15.77
C VAL A 262 -1.16 -8.31 17.15
N VAL A 263 -2.37 -7.74 17.23
CA VAL A 263 -3.01 -7.36 18.49
C VAL A 263 -3.74 -8.54 19.11
N ASP A 264 -4.54 -9.25 18.31
CA ASP A 264 -5.29 -10.43 18.71
C ASP A 264 -4.76 -11.66 17.96
N SER A 265 -3.86 -12.41 18.62
CA SER A 265 -3.27 -13.60 18.04
C SER A 265 -4.26 -14.75 17.90
N GLU A 266 -5.28 -14.81 18.76
CA GLU A 266 -6.24 -15.92 18.80
C GLU A 266 -7.14 -15.88 17.55
N ILE A 267 -7.75 -14.73 17.27
CA ILE A 267 -8.59 -14.58 16.08
C ILE A 267 -7.79 -14.77 14.79
N LEU A 268 -6.53 -14.30 14.77
CA LEU A 268 -5.65 -14.45 13.63
C LEU A 268 -5.34 -15.93 13.38
N GLN A 269 -5.03 -16.70 14.43
CA GLN A 269 -4.73 -18.13 14.32
C GLN A 269 -5.93 -18.91 13.78
N VAL A 270 -7.15 -18.62 14.24
CA VAL A 270 -8.38 -19.23 13.72
C VAL A 270 -8.50 -18.99 12.21
N ALA A 271 -8.29 -17.74 11.76
CA ALA A 271 -8.32 -17.41 10.33
C ALA A 271 -7.21 -18.12 9.54
N MET A 272 -6.01 -18.32 10.11
CA MET A 272 -4.93 -19.07 9.45
C MET A 272 -5.29 -20.55 9.25
N VAL A 273 -5.91 -21.17 10.26
CA VAL A 273 -6.37 -22.57 10.18
C VAL A 273 -7.47 -22.70 9.13
N GLU A 274 -8.46 -21.80 9.13
CA GLU A 274 -9.51 -21.74 8.12
C GLU A 274 -8.93 -21.64 6.70
N ALA A 275 -7.93 -20.76 6.49
CA ALA A 275 -7.30 -20.58 5.19
C ALA A 275 -6.53 -21.83 4.71
N LEU A 276 -5.91 -22.58 5.63
CA LEU A 276 -5.21 -23.83 5.32
C LEU A 276 -6.18 -24.94 4.94
N ILE A 277 -7.28 -25.08 5.67
CA ILE A 277 -8.33 -26.07 5.37
C ILE A 277 -8.90 -25.81 3.97
N ARG A 278 -9.21 -24.56 3.63
CA ARG A 278 -9.72 -24.19 2.30
C ARG A 278 -8.73 -24.39 1.15
N GLN A 279 -7.43 -24.36 1.41
CA GLN A 279 -6.40 -24.65 0.39
C GLN A 279 -6.19 -26.15 0.15
N SER A 280 -6.61 -26.98 1.11
CA SER A 280 -6.42 -28.43 1.08
C SER A 280 -7.66 -29.20 0.63
N ALA A 281 -8.78 -28.49 0.43
CA ALA A 281 -10.06 -28.99 -0.07
C ALA A 281 -10.17 -28.76 -1.58
#